data_AF-A0A812W0E8-F1
#
_entry.id   AF-A0A812W0E8-F1
#
_cell.length_a   1.000
_cell.length_b   1.000
_cell.length_c   1.000
_cell.angle_alpha   90.00
_cell.angle_beta   90.00
_cell.angle_gamma   90.00
#
_symmetry.space_group_name_H-M   'P 1'
#
loop_
_entity.id
_entity.type
_entity.pdbx_description
1 polymer ?
#
loop_
_entity_poly.entity_id
_entity_poly.type
_entity_poly.pdbx_seq_one_letter_code
_entity_poly.pdbx_strand_id
1 'polypeptide(L)'
;SLHSDELRYHFHAFFEFQRRVDWTSLRSVESHSIRPHARPTSARGPKLRDALDHGHFYVYCDKIGNYLPWRDYGVRGFWIDVLWSEHKLSHATYLLYASRVRVGFVGRQKQVEAVQRFEQAEWFLQKQTPVASQLSAALRRPLKHEILDLVRPWAGQYGEDRMRYQFLVIRGGSCSGKSTLAKALGEIFGFGQVFTQTVQDAPAPDLAKYDAQKHGYLLFDNVNSHTFVLDSRALFQANSDVHTLGVSRTFMYSYSVWLWKVPIVVTVDDSAEWDSTEPWIAENAMEVLFPGPCYT
;
A
#
# COMPACT_ATOMS: atom_id res chain seq x y z
N SER A 1 19.12 0.39 32.12
CA SER A 1 19.24 0.01 30.70
C SER A 1 17.97 -0.74 30.28
N LEU A 2 17.43 -0.45 29.09
CA LEU A 2 16.20 -1.05 28.52
C LEU A 2 16.38 -2.51 28.04
N HIS A 3 17.52 -3.13 28.35
CA HIS A 3 17.93 -4.46 27.88
C HIS A 3 18.16 -5.43 29.05
N SER A 4 17.15 -5.71 29.88
CA SER A 4 17.24 -6.82 30.85
C SER A 4 16.20 -7.89 30.51
N ASP A 5 16.64 -9.15 30.44
CA ASP A 5 15.83 -10.33 30.10
C ASP A 5 14.85 -10.78 31.21
N GLU A 6 14.64 -9.97 32.25
CA GLU A 6 13.67 -10.26 33.32
C GLU A 6 12.27 -9.79 32.97
N LEU A 7 11.27 -10.57 33.36
CA LEU A 7 9.84 -10.28 33.19
C LEU A 7 9.48 -8.99 33.96
N ARG A 8 9.28 -7.88 33.23
CA ARG A 8 8.92 -6.58 33.81
C ARG A 8 7.42 -6.35 33.73
N TYR A 9 6.79 -6.19 34.88
CA TYR A 9 5.40 -5.75 34.97
C TYR A 9 5.35 -4.22 34.95
N HIS A 10 4.62 -3.67 33.99
CA HIS A 10 4.35 -2.23 33.90
C HIS A 10 2.85 -2.00 34.13
N PHE A 11 2.51 -1.14 35.09
CA PHE A 11 1.12 -0.80 35.38
C PHE A 11 0.95 0.72 35.50
N HIS A 12 -0.25 1.18 35.19
CA HIS A 12 -0.67 2.56 35.38
C HIS A 12 -1.79 2.58 36.42
N ALA A 13 -1.68 3.47 37.39
CA ALA A 13 -2.71 3.71 38.39
C ALA A 13 -3.02 5.21 38.44
N PHE A 14 -4.30 5.54 38.61
CA PHE A 14 -4.77 6.90 38.78
C PHE A 14 -5.42 7.02 40.16
N PHE A 15 -4.96 8.00 40.94
CA PHE A 15 -5.43 8.21 42.31
C PHE A 15 -6.05 9.60 42.42
N GLU A 16 -7.32 9.65 42.78
CA GLU A 16 -8.04 10.89 43.10
C GLU A 16 -8.20 10.99 44.62
N PHE A 17 -7.73 12.10 45.21
CA PHE A 17 -7.79 12.33 46.65
C PHE A 17 -8.74 13.48 46.97
N GLN A 18 -9.53 13.32 48.04
CA GLN A 18 -10.44 14.38 48.52
C GLN A 18 -9.69 15.59 49.10
N ARG A 19 -8.43 15.42 49.49
CA ARG A 19 -7.56 16.47 50.04
C ARG A 19 -6.24 16.48 49.29
N ARG A 20 -5.55 17.63 49.31
CA ARG A 20 -4.21 17.74 48.71
C ARG A 20 -3.25 16.80 49.43
N VAL A 21 -2.52 16.02 48.66
CA VAL A 21 -1.44 15.13 49.12
C VAL A 21 -0.12 15.73 48.67
N ASP A 22 0.90 15.63 49.52
CA ASP A 22 2.26 15.98 49.14
C ASP A 22 2.83 14.94 48.16
N TRP A 23 3.04 15.37 46.93
CA TRP A 23 3.61 14.54 45.86
C TRP A 23 5.13 14.73 45.70
N THR A 24 5.77 15.61 46.47
CA THR A 24 7.22 15.82 46.35
C THR A 24 8.02 14.67 46.94
N SER A 25 7.51 14.04 48.00
CA SER A 25 8.19 12.95 48.69
C SER A 25 7.90 11.56 48.12
N LEU A 26 6.80 11.38 47.38
CA LEU A 26 6.28 10.11 46.85
C LEU A 26 6.14 8.95 47.86
N ARG A 27 6.38 9.20 49.16
CA ARG A 27 6.41 8.18 50.22
C ARG A 27 5.09 7.43 50.34
N SER A 28 3.98 8.09 50.06
CA SER A 28 2.64 7.50 50.14
C SER A 28 2.33 6.48 49.06
N VAL A 29 3.14 6.44 47.98
CA VAL A 29 2.95 5.53 46.84
C VAL A 29 4.20 4.70 46.52
N GLU A 30 5.25 4.81 47.35
CA GLU A 30 6.44 3.98 47.29
C GLU A 30 6.11 2.59 47.85
N SER A 31 6.46 1.54 47.11
CA SER A 31 6.19 0.16 47.49
C SER A 31 7.41 -0.69 47.18
N HIS A 32 7.87 -1.48 48.16
CA HIS A 32 9.04 -2.37 48.00
C HIS A 32 10.29 -1.67 47.45
N SER A 33 10.56 -0.43 47.87
CA SER A 33 11.66 0.43 47.38
C SER A 33 11.57 0.82 45.90
N ILE A 34 10.41 0.58 45.25
CA ILE A 34 10.12 1.03 43.89
C ILE A 34 9.41 2.39 44.00
N ARG A 35 10.02 3.39 43.36
CA ARG A 35 9.45 4.73 43.23
C ARG A 35 8.72 4.86 41.90
N PRO A 36 7.39 5.04 41.89
CA PRO A 36 6.67 5.21 40.65
C PRO A 36 7.01 6.57 40.02
N HIS A 37 6.97 6.64 38.69
CA HIS A 37 6.97 7.91 37.99
C HIS A 37 5.57 8.54 38.13
N ALA A 38 5.39 9.36 39.17
CA ALA A 38 4.16 10.06 39.47
C ALA A 38 4.20 11.51 38.97
N ARG A 39 3.08 11.99 38.43
CA ARG A 39 2.91 13.38 38.01
C ARG A 39 1.60 13.93 38.59
N PRO A 40 1.64 14.98 39.42
CA PRO A 40 0.42 15.58 39.94
C PRO A 40 -0.34 16.30 38.82
N THR A 41 -1.66 16.30 38.89
CA THR A 41 -2.48 17.10 37.96
C THR A 41 -2.25 18.59 38.18
N SER A 42 -1.98 19.33 37.10
CA SER A 42 -1.80 20.78 37.13
C SER A 42 -3.11 21.55 36.84
N ALA A 43 -4.16 20.85 36.41
CA ALA A 43 -5.46 21.44 36.11
C ALA A 43 -6.11 22.04 37.36
N ARG A 44 -6.82 23.17 37.18
CA ARG A 44 -7.52 23.87 38.28
C ARG A 44 -8.89 24.34 37.83
N GLY A 45 -9.75 24.59 38.81
CA GLY A 45 -11.09 25.15 38.58
C GLY A 45 -11.95 24.24 37.69
N PRO A 46 -12.76 24.80 36.77
CA PRO A 46 -13.69 24.03 35.93
C PRO A 46 -13.02 22.95 35.05
N LYS A 47 -11.72 23.09 34.75
CA LYS A 47 -10.96 22.12 33.95
C LYS A 47 -10.45 20.93 34.77
N LEU A 48 -10.52 20.99 36.10
CA LEU A 48 -10.01 19.92 36.96
C LEU A 48 -10.78 18.63 36.74
N ARG A 49 -12.13 18.67 36.75
CA ARG A 49 -12.95 17.47 36.58
C ARG A 49 -12.65 16.76 35.26
N ASP A 50 -12.56 17.52 34.17
CA ASP A 50 -12.23 16.98 32.85
C ASP A 50 -10.87 16.27 32.81
N ALA A 51 -9.86 16.85 33.47
CA ALA A 51 -8.54 16.24 33.57
C ALA A 51 -8.55 14.95 34.43
N LEU A 52 -9.37 14.92 35.48
CA LEU A 52 -9.54 13.72 36.31
C LEU A 52 -10.28 12.62 35.54
N ASP A 53 -11.37 12.94 34.86
CA ASP A 53 -12.14 12.00 34.03
C ASP A 53 -11.28 11.42 32.89
N HIS A 54 -10.43 12.25 32.27
CA HIS A 54 -9.44 11.77 31.30
C HIS A 54 -8.43 10.79 31.92
N GLY A 55 -7.94 11.09 33.12
CA GLY A 55 -7.05 10.21 33.88
C GLY A 55 -7.70 8.87 34.24
N HIS A 56 -8.96 8.90 34.69
CA HIS A 56 -9.77 7.70 34.94
C HIS A 56 -9.99 6.89 33.67
N PHE A 57 -10.31 7.56 32.55
CA PHE A 57 -10.49 6.88 31.27
C PHE A 57 -9.21 6.19 30.80
N TYR A 58 -8.05 6.85 30.92
CA TYR A 58 -6.75 6.30 30.55
C TYR A 58 -6.45 4.97 31.27
N VAL A 59 -6.77 4.88 32.56
CA VAL A 59 -6.55 3.65 33.34
C VAL A 59 -7.66 2.62 33.18
N TYR A 60 -8.86 3.03 32.78
CA TYR A 60 -9.98 2.12 32.49
C TYR A 60 -9.92 1.51 31.10
N CYS A 61 -9.38 2.21 30.10
CA CYS A 61 -9.32 1.78 28.71
C CYS A 61 -8.80 0.34 28.59
N ASP A 62 -9.64 -0.56 28.07
CA ASP A 62 -9.38 -2.01 27.93
C ASP A 62 -9.17 -2.78 29.27
N LYS A 63 -9.70 -2.24 30.38
CA LYS A 63 -9.53 -2.73 31.75
C LYS A 63 -10.83 -2.62 32.55
N ILE A 64 -10.83 -3.21 33.74
CA ILE A 64 -11.95 -3.15 34.69
C ILE A 64 -11.67 -2.04 35.72
N GLY A 65 -12.68 -1.23 36.03
CA GLY A 65 -12.59 -0.17 37.03
C GLY A 65 -13.95 0.15 37.66
N ASN A 66 -13.93 0.88 38.77
CA ASN A 66 -15.12 1.14 39.61
C ASN A 66 -15.79 2.49 39.31
N TYR A 67 -15.15 3.33 38.49
CA TYR A 67 -15.66 4.61 37.99
C TYR A 67 -15.77 4.50 36.47
N LEU A 68 -16.98 4.26 35.99
CA LEU A 68 -17.28 3.71 34.67
C LEU A 68 -17.50 4.82 33.63
N PRO A 69 -16.75 4.82 32.50
CA PRO A 69 -17.00 5.74 31.41
C PRO A 69 -18.39 5.54 30.80
N TRP A 70 -18.96 6.61 30.26
CA TRP A 70 -20.30 6.69 29.67
C TRP A 70 -21.46 6.48 30.66
N ARG A 71 -21.17 6.11 31.92
CA ARG A 71 -22.15 6.05 33.02
C ARG A 71 -21.89 7.16 34.03
N ASP A 72 -20.66 7.21 34.56
CA ASP A 72 -20.31 8.12 35.65
C ASP A 72 -19.67 9.43 35.13
N TYR A 73 -19.20 9.45 33.88
CA TYR A 73 -18.68 10.61 33.17
C TYR A 73 -18.72 10.43 31.64
N GLY A 74 -18.70 11.54 30.90
CA GLY A 74 -18.65 11.55 29.44
C GLY A 74 -17.21 11.40 28.92
N VAL A 75 -17.01 10.49 27.96
CA VAL A 75 -15.72 10.33 27.26
C VAL A 75 -15.66 11.25 26.05
N ARG A 76 -14.54 11.98 25.90
CA ARG A 76 -14.31 12.86 24.75
C ARG A 76 -13.61 12.12 23.62
N GLY A 77 -13.97 12.47 22.37
CA GLY A 77 -13.38 11.88 21.17
C GLY A 77 -11.85 12.00 21.12
N PHE A 78 -11.28 13.15 21.48
CA PHE A 78 -9.82 13.30 21.42
C PHE A 78 -9.06 12.39 22.40
N TRP A 79 -9.69 11.91 23.48
CA TRP A 79 -9.06 10.98 24.42
C TRP A 79 -8.77 9.63 23.76
N ILE A 80 -9.73 9.11 22.99
CA ILE A 80 -9.55 7.86 22.25
C ILE A 80 -8.63 8.04 21.04
N ASP A 81 -8.65 9.23 20.41
CA ASP A 81 -7.79 9.55 19.26
C ASP A 81 -6.31 9.53 19.68
N VAL A 82 -5.96 10.13 20.82
CA VAL A 82 -4.60 10.11 21.37
C VAL A 82 -4.15 8.68 21.68
N LEU A 83 -4.98 7.91 22.38
CA LEU A 83 -4.63 6.53 22.75
C LEU A 83 -4.43 5.63 21.53
N TRP A 84 -5.25 5.79 20.49
CA TRP A 84 -5.09 5.05 19.24
C TRP A 84 -3.81 5.47 18.50
N SER A 85 -3.54 6.78 18.40
CA SER A 85 -2.32 7.30 17.76
C SER A 85 -1.02 6.90 18.47
N GLU A 86 -1.08 6.68 19.79
CA GLU A 86 0.04 6.17 20.60
C GLU A 86 0.11 4.63 20.63
N HIS A 87 -0.68 3.95 19.80
CA HIS A 87 -0.79 2.48 19.72
C HIS A 87 -1.18 1.79 21.05
N LYS A 88 -1.87 2.51 21.95
CA LYS A 88 -2.38 1.98 23.21
C LYS A 88 -3.75 1.32 23.07
N LEU A 89 -4.40 1.48 21.92
CA LEU A 89 -5.65 0.82 21.57
C LEU A 89 -5.51 0.07 20.25
N SER A 90 -6.10 -1.12 20.19
CA SER A 90 -6.34 -1.79 18.92
C SER A 90 -7.36 -1.02 18.08
N HIS A 91 -7.36 -1.23 16.76
CA HIS A 91 -8.39 -0.68 15.87
C HIS A 91 -9.81 -1.05 16.32
N ALA A 92 -10.01 -2.30 16.73
CA ALA A 92 -11.31 -2.80 17.17
C ALA A 92 -11.80 -2.08 18.45
N THR A 93 -10.92 -1.94 19.45
CA THR A 93 -11.24 -1.26 20.71
C THR A 93 -11.49 0.24 20.46
N TYR A 94 -10.69 0.88 19.61
CA TYR A 94 -10.87 2.27 19.22
C TYR A 94 -12.23 2.51 18.53
N LEU A 95 -12.62 1.67 17.56
CA LEU A 95 -13.92 1.78 16.89
C LEU A 95 -15.08 1.52 17.84
N LEU A 96 -14.94 0.55 18.75
CA LEU A 96 -15.93 0.30 19.79
C LEU A 96 -16.16 1.56 20.64
N TYR A 97 -15.10 2.21 21.10
CA TYR A 97 -15.22 3.43 21.90
C TYR A 97 -15.71 4.63 21.10
N ALA A 98 -15.26 4.78 19.85
CA ALA A 98 -15.76 5.81 18.93
C ALA A 98 -17.27 5.69 18.70
N SER A 99 -17.80 4.46 18.62
CA SER A 99 -19.25 4.22 18.47
C SER A 99 -20.04 4.71 19.69
N ARG A 100 -19.46 4.60 20.90
CA ARG A 100 -20.06 5.07 22.16
C ARG A 100 -19.99 6.59 22.33
N VAL A 101 -18.92 7.23 21.82
CA VAL A 101 -18.82 8.71 21.76
C VAL A 101 -19.80 9.30 20.74
N ARG A 102 -20.17 8.54 19.69
CA ARG A 102 -21.13 8.86 18.61
C ARG A 102 -20.68 9.96 17.65
N VAL A 103 -20.23 11.10 18.17
CA VAL A 103 -19.85 12.27 17.36
C VAL A 103 -18.59 11.96 16.56
N GLY A 104 -18.66 12.10 15.24
CA GLY A 104 -17.53 11.90 14.33
C GLY A 104 -17.18 10.42 14.06
N PHE A 105 -18.05 9.47 14.42
CA PHE A 105 -17.80 8.03 14.25
C PHE A 105 -17.46 7.65 12.80
N VAL A 106 -18.24 8.12 11.81
CA VAL A 106 -18.02 7.80 10.39
C VAL A 106 -16.63 8.25 9.91
N GLY A 107 -16.17 9.43 10.34
CA GLY A 107 -14.84 9.92 9.99
C GLY A 107 -13.73 9.05 10.56
N ARG A 108 -13.84 8.68 11.84
CA ARG A 108 -12.90 7.77 12.51
C ARG A 108 -12.89 6.37 11.90
N GLN A 109 -14.06 5.86 11.51
CA GLN A 109 -14.17 4.58 10.82
C GLN A 109 -13.38 4.60 9.51
N LYS A 110 -13.56 5.62 8.68
CA LYS A 110 -12.80 5.77 7.42
C LYS A 110 -11.29 5.89 7.66
N GLN A 111 -10.86 6.56 8.74
CA GLN A 111 -9.45 6.65 9.10
C GLN A 111 -8.87 5.28 9.47
N VAL A 112 -9.57 4.49 10.28
CA VAL A 112 -9.15 3.13 10.63
C VAL A 112 -9.07 2.25 9.39
N GLU A 113 -10.09 2.28 8.54
CA GLU A 113 -10.09 1.53 7.29
C GLU A 113 -8.91 1.92 6.38
N ALA A 114 -8.58 3.21 6.30
CA ALA A 114 -7.43 3.70 5.53
C ALA A 114 -6.09 3.21 6.11
N VAL A 115 -5.92 3.28 7.44
CA VAL A 115 -4.72 2.79 8.11
C VAL A 115 -4.58 1.27 7.95
N GLN A 116 -5.64 0.50 8.17
CA GLN A 116 -5.60 -0.96 8.00
C GLN A 116 -5.27 -1.36 6.55
N ARG A 117 -5.82 -0.66 5.55
CA ARG A 117 -5.46 -0.89 4.14
C ARG A 117 -3.99 -0.61 3.87
N PHE A 118 -3.44 0.46 4.47
CA PHE A 118 -2.04 0.80 4.35
C PHE A 118 -1.14 -0.25 5.01
N GLU A 119 -1.42 -0.63 6.25
CA GLU A 119 -0.68 -1.66 6.99
C GLU A 119 -0.72 -3.03 6.29
N GLN A 120 -1.88 -3.39 5.74
CA GLN A 120 -2.03 -4.64 4.99
C GLN A 120 -1.23 -4.60 3.68
N ALA A 121 -1.21 -3.47 2.96
CA ALA A 121 -0.41 -3.29 1.76
C ALA A 121 1.10 -3.40 2.06
N GLU A 122 1.55 -2.75 3.14
CA GLU A 122 2.94 -2.85 3.62
C GLU A 122 3.29 -4.30 4.00
N TRP A 123 2.40 -5.00 4.70
CA TRP A 123 2.60 -6.41 5.05
C TRP A 123 2.73 -7.29 3.81
N PHE A 124 1.90 -7.08 2.78
CA PHE A 124 2.02 -7.81 1.52
C PHE A 124 3.37 -7.57 0.84
N LEU A 125 3.82 -6.32 0.77
CA LEU A 125 5.13 -5.97 0.19
C LEU A 125 6.29 -6.63 0.94
N GLN A 126 6.25 -6.61 2.28
CA GLN A 126 7.26 -7.24 3.14
C GLN A 126 7.30 -8.76 2.97
N LYS A 127 6.16 -9.42 2.73
CA LYS A 127 6.10 -10.87 2.51
C LYS A 127 6.42 -11.27 1.07
N GLN A 128 6.04 -10.45 0.09
CA GLN A 128 6.26 -10.73 -1.32
C GLN A 128 7.75 -10.62 -1.69
N THR A 129 8.46 -9.63 -1.15
CA THR A 129 9.85 -9.34 -1.55
C THR A 129 10.82 -10.52 -1.30
N PRO A 130 10.83 -11.17 -0.11
CA PRO A 130 11.68 -12.33 0.13
C PRO A 130 11.32 -13.52 -0.75
N VAL A 131 10.02 -13.78 -0.96
CA VAL A 131 9.55 -14.90 -1.80
C VAL A 131 9.92 -14.70 -3.26
N ALA A 132 9.70 -13.49 -3.79
CA ALA A 132 10.10 -13.13 -5.15
C ALA A 132 11.62 -13.27 -5.34
N SER A 133 12.40 -12.80 -4.35
CA SER A 133 13.87 -12.93 -4.36
C SER A 133 14.29 -14.39 -4.34
N GLN A 134 13.72 -15.22 -3.46
CA GLN A 134 14.04 -16.64 -3.36
C GLN A 134 13.68 -17.41 -4.63
N LEU A 135 12.50 -17.18 -5.21
CA LEU A 135 12.08 -17.80 -6.47
C LEU A 135 12.97 -17.34 -7.63
N SER A 136 13.34 -16.06 -7.67
CA SER A 136 14.26 -15.54 -8.68
C SER A 136 15.68 -16.11 -8.56
N ALA A 137 16.16 -16.39 -7.35
CA ALA A 137 17.47 -17.01 -7.17
C ALA A 137 17.45 -18.51 -7.51
N ALA A 138 16.37 -19.22 -7.17
CA ALA A 138 16.29 -20.67 -7.30
C ALA A 138 15.84 -21.15 -8.69
N LEU A 139 15.05 -20.37 -9.42
CA LEU A 139 14.36 -20.82 -10.64
C LEU A 139 14.74 -20.04 -11.91
N ARG A 140 15.60 -19.02 -11.81
CA ARG A 140 15.96 -18.17 -12.95
C ARG A 140 16.91 -18.92 -13.88
N ARG A 141 16.31 -19.47 -14.94
CA ARG A 141 17.03 -20.04 -16.07
C ARG A 141 17.48 -18.91 -17.02
N PRO A 142 18.67 -19.03 -17.65
CA PRO A 142 19.12 -18.07 -18.64
C PRO A 142 18.09 -17.90 -19.77
N LEU A 143 17.86 -16.66 -20.19
CA LEU A 143 17.01 -16.37 -21.34
C LEU A 143 17.75 -16.74 -22.63
N LYS A 144 17.02 -17.31 -23.59
CA LYS A 144 17.56 -17.64 -24.91
C LYS A 144 17.95 -16.36 -25.65
N HIS A 145 19.15 -16.32 -26.21
CA HIS A 145 19.66 -15.12 -26.90
C HIS A 145 18.82 -14.75 -28.12
N GLU A 146 18.33 -15.76 -28.87
CA GLU A 146 17.42 -15.60 -30.00
C GLU A 146 16.17 -14.79 -29.63
N ILE A 147 15.64 -14.97 -28.42
CA ILE A 147 14.47 -14.22 -27.94
C ILE A 147 14.84 -12.76 -27.64
N LEU A 148 16.03 -12.52 -27.08
CA LEU A 148 16.50 -11.16 -26.80
C LEU A 148 16.72 -10.37 -28.09
N ASP A 149 17.18 -11.02 -29.15
CA ASP A 149 17.40 -10.39 -30.45
C ASP A 149 16.08 -9.96 -31.12
N LEU A 150 14.98 -10.68 -30.89
CA LEU A 150 13.65 -10.28 -31.36
C LEU A 150 13.11 -9.04 -30.63
N VAL A 151 13.44 -8.86 -29.36
CA VAL A 151 12.93 -7.75 -28.54
C VAL A 151 13.83 -6.50 -28.65
N ARG A 152 15.10 -6.67 -29.03
CA ARG A 152 16.10 -5.59 -29.10
C ARG A 152 15.68 -4.41 -29.99
N PRO A 153 15.08 -4.59 -31.19
CA PRO A 153 14.64 -3.48 -32.01
C PRO A 153 13.55 -2.63 -31.32
N TRP A 154 12.59 -3.28 -30.64
CA TRP A 154 11.59 -2.59 -29.83
C TRP A 154 12.23 -1.81 -28.70
N ALA A 155 13.25 -2.35 -28.02
CA ALA A 155 13.92 -1.61 -26.94
C ALA A 155 14.71 -0.40 -27.48
N GLY A 156 15.33 -0.54 -28.66
CA GLY A 156 16.17 0.49 -29.27
C GLY A 156 15.44 1.78 -29.63
N GLN A 157 14.14 1.72 -29.94
CA GLN A 157 13.36 2.92 -30.30
C GLN A 157 13.33 3.98 -29.19
N TYR A 158 13.45 3.57 -27.93
CA TYR A 158 13.42 4.46 -26.76
C TYR A 158 14.75 5.20 -26.55
N GLY A 159 15.76 4.95 -27.38
CA GLY A 159 16.95 5.81 -27.47
C GLY A 159 16.68 7.12 -28.21
N GLU A 160 15.64 7.19 -29.03
CA GLU A 160 15.30 8.32 -29.89
C GLU A 160 14.05 9.05 -29.40
N ASP A 161 13.94 10.33 -29.72
CA ASP A 161 12.72 11.11 -29.48
C ASP A 161 11.73 10.91 -30.62
N ARG A 162 10.52 10.44 -30.28
CA ARG A 162 9.45 10.15 -31.24
C ARG A 162 8.14 10.73 -30.74
N MET A 163 7.24 11.01 -31.68
CA MET A 163 5.87 11.45 -31.35
C MET A 163 5.04 10.32 -30.73
N ARG A 164 5.35 9.07 -31.11
CA ARG A 164 4.69 7.84 -30.66
C ARG A 164 5.72 6.71 -30.62
N TYR A 165 5.55 5.80 -29.67
CA TYR A 165 6.38 4.62 -29.49
C TYR A 165 5.52 3.37 -29.62
N GLN A 166 6.10 2.31 -30.18
CA GLN A 166 5.46 1.02 -30.25
C GLN A 166 5.56 0.28 -28.91
N PHE A 167 4.49 -0.40 -28.50
CA PHE A 167 4.51 -1.30 -27.36
C PHE A 167 4.92 -2.71 -27.79
N LEU A 168 5.44 -3.51 -26.85
CA LEU A 168 5.83 -4.89 -27.10
C LEU A 168 4.69 -5.83 -26.75
N VAL A 169 4.41 -6.79 -27.62
CA VAL A 169 3.48 -7.89 -27.36
C VAL A 169 4.28 -9.18 -27.30
N ILE A 170 4.28 -9.82 -26.14
CA ILE A 170 4.90 -11.14 -25.94
C ILE A 170 3.78 -12.17 -25.90
N ARG A 171 3.66 -12.96 -26.97
CA ARG A 171 2.62 -13.97 -27.13
C ARG A 171 3.20 -15.38 -27.09
N GLY A 172 2.49 -16.31 -26.49
CA GLY A 172 2.87 -17.72 -26.42
C GLY A 172 2.03 -18.50 -25.42
N GLY A 173 2.19 -19.82 -25.36
CA GLY A 173 1.40 -20.67 -24.48
C GLY A 173 1.65 -20.44 -22.99
N SER A 174 0.84 -21.09 -22.15
CA SER A 174 1.03 -21.09 -20.70
C SER A 174 2.41 -21.66 -20.32
N CYS A 175 2.99 -21.16 -19.23
CA CYS A 175 4.31 -21.55 -18.73
C CYS A 175 5.50 -21.34 -19.72
N SER A 176 5.34 -20.55 -20.78
CA SER A 176 6.45 -20.21 -21.71
C SER A 176 7.44 -19.18 -21.17
N GLY A 177 7.18 -18.59 -20.00
CA GLY A 177 8.06 -17.60 -19.37
C GLY A 177 7.84 -16.15 -19.79
N LYS A 178 6.73 -15.83 -20.48
CA LYS A 178 6.37 -14.46 -20.95
C LYS A 178 6.54 -13.40 -19.87
N SER A 179 5.89 -13.59 -18.73
CA SER A 179 5.92 -12.64 -17.60
C SER A 179 7.32 -12.52 -16.98
N THR A 180 8.10 -13.61 -16.98
CA THR A 180 9.49 -13.61 -16.49
C THR A 180 10.38 -12.79 -17.39
N LEU A 181 10.29 -12.97 -18.70
CA LEU A 181 11.01 -12.15 -19.67
C LEU A 181 10.61 -10.68 -19.52
N ALA A 182 9.30 -10.38 -19.53
CA ALA A 182 8.78 -9.02 -19.45
C ALA A 182 9.31 -8.27 -18.21
N LYS A 183 9.36 -8.94 -17.05
CA LYS A 183 9.91 -8.38 -15.81
C LYS A 183 11.44 -8.24 -15.81
N ALA A 184 12.15 -9.00 -16.64
CA ALA A 184 13.60 -8.92 -16.77
C ALA A 184 14.08 -7.83 -17.75
N LEU A 185 13.21 -7.31 -18.62
CA LEU A 185 13.58 -6.30 -19.63
C LEU A 185 14.18 -5.04 -19.02
N GLY A 186 13.72 -4.63 -17.82
CA GLY A 186 14.29 -3.50 -17.09
C GLY A 186 15.78 -3.68 -16.75
N GLU A 187 16.18 -4.88 -16.36
CA GLU A 187 17.60 -5.21 -16.08
C GLU A 187 18.40 -5.38 -17.38
N ILE A 188 17.80 -5.94 -18.43
CA ILE A 188 18.47 -6.25 -19.69
C ILE A 188 18.75 -5.00 -20.52
N PHE A 189 17.78 -4.07 -20.59
CA PHE A 189 17.85 -2.88 -21.42
C PHE A 189 18.00 -1.57 -20.62
N GLY A 190 18.06 -1.65 -19.29
CA GLY A 190 18.31 -0.49 -18.43
C GLY A 190 17.09 0.42 -18.24
N PHE A 191 15.86 -0.08 -18.40
CA PHE A 191 14.62 0.69 -18.17
C PHE A 191 14.27 0.86 -16.69
N GLY A 192 15.04 0.29 -15.76
CA GLY A 192 14.76 0.41 -14.33
C GLY A 192 13.61 -0.48 -13.86
N GLN A 193 12.90 -0.04 -12.82
CA GLN A 193 11.88 -0.87 -12.17
C GLN A 193 10.60 -0.96 -13.01
N VAL A 194 10.01 -2.16 -13.08
CA VAL A 194 8.72 -2.40 -13.74
C VAL A 194 7.55 -2.00 -12.84
N PHE A 195 6.55 -1.33 -13.41
CA PHE A 195 5.20 -1.31 -12.84
C PHE A 195 4.38 -2.42 -13.51
N THR A 196 3.91 -3.40 -12.73
CA THR A 196 3.12 -4.52 -13.26
C THR A 196 1.65 -4.39 -12.86
N GLN A 197 0.76 -4.43 -13.84
CA GLN A 197 -0.66 -4.69 -13.66
C GLN A 197 -0.99 -6.06 -14.25
N THR A 198 -1.48 -6.98 -13.42
CA THR A 198 -2.11 -8.21 -13.93
C THR A 198 -3.51 -7.85 -14.43
N VAL A 199 -3.74 -7.99 -15.73
CA VAL A 199 -4.99 -7.57 -16.39
C VAL A 199 -6.08 -8.60 -16.17
N GLN A 200 -5.89 -9.86 -16.59
CA GLN A 200 -6.94 -10.87 -16.56
C GLN A 200 -8.23 -10.30 -17.19
N ASP A 201 -9.25 -10.01 -16.37
CA ASP A 201 -10.55 -9.48 -16.80
C ASP A 201 -10.72 -7.98 -16.50
N ALA A 202 -9.62 -7.26 -16.20
CA ALA A 202 -9.66 -5.83 -15.96
C ALA A 202 -10.11 -5.09 -17.24
N PRO A 203 -11.14 -4.23 -17.16
CA PRO A 203 -11.70 -3.58 -18.34
C PRO A 203 -10.82 -2.45 -18.90
N ALA A 204 -9.86 -1.95 -18.11
CA ALA A 204 -8.98 -0.85 -18.50
C ALA A 204 -7.66 -0.86 -17.70
N PRO A 205 -6.61 -0.18 -18.20
CA PRO A 205 -5.39 0.10 -17.44
C PRO A 205 -5.68 0.80 -16.10
N ASP A 206 -5.10 0.27 -15.02
CA ASP A 206 -5.09 0.91 -13.70
C ASP A 206 -3.64 1.23 -13.29
N LEU A 207 -3.30 2.49 -13.48
CA LEU A 207 -2.00 3.07 -13.19
C LEU A 207 -2.06 3.98 -11.95
N ALA A 208 -3.04 3.83 -11.05
CA ALA A 208 -3.19 4.71 -9.88
C ALA A 208 -1.98 4.69 -8.94
N LYS A 209 -1.19 3.61 -8.98
CA LYS A 209 0.04 3.42 -8.20
C LYS A 209 1.31 3.54 -9.05
N TYR A 210 1.18 3.89 -10.33
CA TYR A 210 2.33 4.17 -11.18
C TYR A 210 2.99 5.47 -10.72
N ASP A 211 4.29 5.37 -10.49
CA ASP A 211 5.17 6.49 -10.16
C ASP A 211 6.27 6.58 -11.21
N ALA A 212 6.30 7.66 -11.98
CA ALA A 212 7.25 7.89 -13.07
C ALA A 212 8.70 8.11 -12.58
N GLN A 213 8.91 8.46 -11.31
CA GLN A 213 10.26 8.57 -10.73
C GLN A 213 10.81 7.21 -10.33
N LYS A 214 9.92 6.26 -10.00
CA LYS A 214 10.28 4.92 -9.53
C LYS A 214 10.30 3.90 -10.66
N HIS A 215 9.27 3.89 -11.49
CA HIS A 215 9.07 2.88 -12.53
C HIS A 215 9.45 3.47 -13.88
N GLY A 216 10.39 2.83 -14.57
CA GLY A 216 10.80 3.27 -15.90
C GLY A 216 10.14 2.51 -17.04
N TYR A 217 9.31 1.50 -16.76
CA TYR A 217 8.45 0.88 -17.78
C TYR A 217 7.20 0.19 -17.20
N LEU A 218 6.23 -0.08 -18.09
CA LEU A 218 4.94 -0.70 -17.77
C LEU A 218 4.86 -2.13 -18.29
N LEU A 219 4.25 -3.01 -17.49
CA LEU A 219 3.87 -4.36 -17.87
C LEU A 219 2.38 -4.59 -17.60
N PHE A 220 1.61 -4.81 -18.66
CA PHE A 220 0.27 -5.35 -18.62
C PHE A 220 0.34 -6.87 -18.80
N ASP A 221 0.30 -7.60 -17.68
CA ASP A 221 0.51 -9.04 -17.65
C ASP A 221 -0.82 -9.78 -17.80
N ASN A 222 -0.84 -10.82 -18.65
CA ASN A 222 -2.01 -11.68 -18.91
C ASN A 222 -3.22 -10.90 -19.45
N VAL A 223 -3.02 -10.22 -20.59
CA VAL A 223 -4.10 -9.57 -21.35
C VAL A 223 -4.88 -10.62 -22.14
N ASN A 224 -6.20 -10.64 -21.94
CA ASN A 224 -7.09 -11.64 -22.51
C ASN A 224 -7.72 -11.23 -23.85
N SER A 225 -7.70 -9.93 -24.21
CA SER A 225 -8.24 -9.44 -25.48
C SER A 225 -7.49 -8.18 -25.96
N HIS A 226 -7.25 -8.06 -27.26
CA HIS A 226 -6.71 -6.84 -27.86
C HIS A 226 -7.62 -5.60 -27.64
N THR A 227 -8.89 -5.81 -27.30
CA THR A 227 -9.86 -4.75 -26.97
C THR A 227 -9.38 -3.89 -25.80
N PHE A 228 -8.71 -4.50 -24.81
CA PHE A 228 -8.09 -3.78 -23.69
C PHE A 228 -7.12 -2.68 -24.16
N VAL A 229 -6.35 -2.97 -25.21
CA VAL A 229 -5.43 -2.02 -25.83
C VAL A 229 -6.18 -1.01 -26.69
N LEU A 230 -7.13 -1.48 -27.49
CA LEU A 230 -7.91 -0.63 -28.41
C LEU A 230 -8.79 0.39 -27.68
N ASP A 231 -9.29 0.08 -26.50
CA ASP A 231 -10.05 1.01 -25.67
C ASP A 231 -9.16 2.07 -25.02
N SER A 232 -7.83 1.86 -25.04
CA SER A 232 -6.82 2.73 -24.44
C SER A 232 -5.72 3.15 -25.43
N ARG A 233 -6.03 3.25 -26.73
CA ARG A 233 -5.06 3.52 -27.83
C ARG A 233 -4.07 4.66 -27.53
N ALA A 234 -4.58 5.79 -27.05
CA ALA A 234 -3.75 6.96 -26.77
C ALA A 234 -2.66 6.66 -25.73
N LEU A 235 -3.01 5.87 -24.70
CA LEU A 235 -2.10 5.45 -23.63
C LEU A 235 -1.00 4.52 -24.17
N PHE A 236 -1.37 3.55 -25.01
CA PHE A 236 -0.43 2.55 -25.55
C PHE A 236 0.55 3.11 -26.58
N GLN A 237 0.36 4.33 -27.05
CA GLN A 237 1.30 5.03 -27.95
C GLN A 237 2.45 5.73 -27.21
N ALA A 238 2.41 5.79 -25.87
CA ALA A 238 3.43 6.45 -25.05
C ALA A 238 3.81 7.85 -25.59
N ASN A 239 2.79 8.61 -25.99
CA ASN A 239 2.94 9.91 -26.62
C ASN A 239 3.20 11.01 -25.57
N SER A 240 3.35 12.26 -26.02
CA SER A 240 3.64 13.40 -25.13
C SER A 240 2.44 13.88 -24.30
N ASP A 241 1.24 13.35 -24.53
CA ASP A 241 0.01 13.86 -23.92
C ASP A 241 -0.16 13.35 -22.48
N VAL A 242 -0.94 14.08 -21.69
CA VAL A 242 -1.36 13.64 -20.36
C VAL A 242 -2.64 12.83 -20.50
N HIS A 243 -2.61 11.58 -20.04
CA HIS A 243 -3.77 10.69 -20.07
C HIS A 243 -4.52 10.75 -18.74
N THR A 244 -5.84 10.82 -18.79
CA THR A 244 -6.69 10.75 -17.59
C THR A 244 -7.35 9.37 -17.50
N LEU A 245 -7.13 8.68 -16.39
CA LEU A 245 -7.62 7.34 -16.08
C LEU A 245 -8.53 7.37 -14.83
N GLY A 246 -9.13 6.22 -14.49
CA GLY A 246 -10.01 6.12 -13.31
C GLY A 246 -11.35 6.86 -13.48
N VAL A 247 -11.78 7.08 -14.72
CA VAL A 247 -12.99 7.85 -15.03
C VAL A 247 -14.23 7.02 -14.68
N SER A 248 -14.89 7.37 -13.58
CA SER A 248 -16.24 6.93 -13.25
C SER A 248 -17.26 8.04 -13.54
N ARG A 249 -18.57 7.76 -13.47
CA ARG A 249 -19.64 8.75 -13.70
C ARG A 249 -19.51 10.04 -12.88
N THR A 250 -18.78 10.03 -11.76
CA THR A 250 -18.62 11.18 -10.86
C THR A 250 -17.22 11.78 -10.87
N PHE A 251 -16.27 11.24 -11.64
CA PHE A 251 -14.85 11.67 -11.73
C PHE A 251 -14.07 11.72 -10.40
N MET A 252 -14.64 11.29 -9.29
CA MET A 252 -14.05 11.44 -7.94
C MET A 252 -12.76 10.65 -7.72
N TYR A 253 -12.48 9.65 -8.59
CA TYR A 253 -11.29 8.81 -8.54
C TYR A 253 -10.43 8.94 -9.80
N SER A 254 -10.63 10.00 -10.59
CA SER A 254 -9.80 10.24 -11.76
C SER A 254 -8.39 10.64 -11.37
N TYR A 255 -7.40 10.19 -12.14
CA TYR A 255 -6.00 10.52 -11.97
C TYR A 255 -5.33 10.66 -13.34
N SER A 256 -4.24 11.41 -13.39
CA SER A 256 -3.51 11.69 -14.63
C SER A 256 -2.16 11.00 -14.64
N VAL A 257 -1.77 10.51 -15.80
CA VAL A 257 -0.46 9.90 -16.04
C VAL A 257 0.18 10.50 -17.30
N TRP A 258 1.50 10.58 -17.30
CA TRP A 258 2.29 11.03 -18.44
C TRP A 258 3.28 9.92 -18.79
N LEU A 259 3.19 9.40 -20.02
CA LEU A 259 3.88 8.18 -20.44
C LEU A 259 4.80 8.39 -21.64
N TRP A 260 5.20 9.64 -21.90
CA TRP A 260 6.09 9.92 -23.01
C TRP A 260 7.39 9.13 -22.88
N LYS A 261 7.73 8.35 -23.92
CA LYS A 261 8.96 7.54 -23.97
C LYS A 261 9.03 6.47 -22.87
N VAL A 262 7.90 6.10 -22.26
CA VAL A 262 7.83 5.00 -21.30
C VAL A 262 7.59 3.69 -22.06
N PRO A 263 8.49 2.69 -21.96
CA PRO A 263 8.26 1.40 -22.60
C PRO A 263 7.04 0.68 -22.03
N ILE A 264 6.24 0.11 -22.91
CA ILE A 264 5.04 -0.64 -22.56
C ILE A 264 5.16 -2.06 -23.09
N VAL A 265 4.92 -3.03 -22.21
CA VAL A 265 4.96 -4.46 -22.52
C VAL A 265 3.61 -5.09 -22.18
N VAL A 266 3.11 -5.92 -23.09
CA VAL A 266 1.87 -6.67 -22.96
C VAL A 266 2.20 -8.15 -23.10
N THR A 267 1.77 -8.98 -22.15
CA THR A 267 1.87 -10.44 -22.30
C THR A 267 0.49 -11.01 -22.62
N VAL A 268 0.46 -11.89 -23.63
CA VAL A 268 -0.77 -12.46 -24.18
C VAL A 268 -0.62 -13.97 -24.25
N ASP A 269 -1.64 -14.72 -23.83
CA ASP A 269 -1.65 -16.17 -23.98
C ASP A 269 -2.14 -16.57 -25.37
N ASP A 270 -1.72 -17.74 -25.88
CA ASP A 270 -2.19 -18.23 -27.18
C ASP A 270 -3.72 -18.39 -27.24
N SER A 271 -4.33 -18.67 -26.09
CA SER A 271 -5.79 -18.81 -25.94
C SER A 271 -6.55 -17.46 -25.89
N ALA A 272 -5.86 -16.34 -25.78
CA ALA A 272 -6.47 -15.01 -25.71
C ALA A 272 -6.95 -14.53 -27.10
N GLU A 273 -7.95 -13.64 -27.09
CA GLU A 273 -8.46 -13.00 -28.29
C GLU A 273 -7.46 -11.92 -28.76
N TRP A 274 -6.59 -12.28 -29.69
CA TRP A 274 -5.58 -11.36 -30.19
C TRP A 274 -5.42 -11.45 -31.70
N ASP A 275 -5.90 -10.41 -32.38
CA ASP A 275 -5.71 -10.22 -33.82
C ASP A 275 -4.58 -9.23 -34.09
N SER A 276 -3.44 -9.77 -34.48
CA SER A 276 -2.24 -9.03 -34.89
C SER A 276 -2.40 -8.30 -36.22
N THR A 277 -3.43 -8.65 -37.00
CA THR A 277 -3.73 -8.03 -38.30
C THR A 277 -4.67 -6.83 -38.17
N GLU A 278 -5.20 -6.56 -36.98
CA GLU A 278 -5.95 -5.34 -36.72
C GLU A 278 -5.05 -4.12 -37.06
N PRO A 279 -5.48 -3.21 -37.95
CA PRO A 279 -4.58 -2.22 -38.54
C PRO A 279 -3.87 -1.33 -37.53
N TRP A 280 -4.55 -0.96 -36.44
CA TRP A 280 -3.97 -0.12 -35.41
C TRP A 280 -2.93 -0.89 -34.59
N ILE A 281 -3.20 -2.14 -34.22
CA ILE A 281 -2.23 -3.02 -33.54
C ILE A 281 -1.01 -3.23 -34.43
N ALA A 282 -1.20 -3.57 -35.70
CA ALA A 282 -0.11 -3.84 -36.64
C ALA A 282 0.87 -2.65 -36.79
N GLU A 283 0.37 -1.41 -36.69
CA GLU A 283 1.20 -0.21 -36.77
C GLU A 283 1.85 0.18 -35.43
N ASN A 284 1.21 -0.10 -34.31
CA ASN A 284 1.60 0.41 -32.99
C ASN A 284 2.22 -0.65 -32.06
N ALA A 285 2.24 -1.92 -32.46
CA ALA A 285 2.81 -3.02 -31.68
C ALA A 285 4.00 -3.66 -32.40
N MET A 286 5.00 -4.11 -31.63
CA MET A 286 5.94 -5.13 -32.06
C MET A 286 5.58 -6.44 -31.39
N GLU A 287 5.14 -7.43 -32.17
CA GLU A 287 4.77 -8.75 -31.64
C GLU A 287 5.91 -9.76 -31.75
N VAL A 288 6.12 -10.49 -30.66
CA VAL A 288 7.07 -11.60 -30.59
C VAL A 288 6.34 -12.86 -30.14
N LEU A 289 6.40 -13.90 -30.98
CA LEU A 289 5.74 -15.19 -30.77
C LEU A 289 6.71 -16.19 -30.13
N PHE A 290 6.29 -16.83 -29.04
CA PHE A 290 7.05 -17.87 -28.35
C PHE A 290 6.43 -19.25 -28.58
N PRO A 291 7.02 -20.06 -29.48
CA PRO A 291 6.54 -21.42 -29.72
C PRO A 291 6.87 -22.38 -28.55
N GLY A 292 7.61 -21.93 -27.54
CA GLY A 292 8.01 -22.71 -26.38
C GLY A 292 8.66 -21.84 -25.30
N PRO A 293 9.31 -22.44 -24.29
CA PRO A 293 9.92 -21.69 -23.19
C PRO A 293 10.98 -20.69 -23.68
N CYS A 294 10.94 -19.47 -23.14
CA CYS A 294 11.89 -18.38 -23.45
C CYS A 294 13.25 -18.54 -22.75
N TYR A 295 13.42 -19.61 -21.97
CA TYR A 295 14.61 -19.93 -21.20
C TYR A 295 15.21 -21.27 -21.61
N THR A 296 16.51 -21.43 -21.34
CA THR A 296 17.26 -22.68 -21.55
C THR A 296 17.00 -23.69 -20.44
#